data_AF-A0A819ZM14-F1
#
_entry.id   AF-A0A819ZM14-F1
#
_cell.length_a   1.000
_cell.length_b   1.000
_cell.length_c   1.000
_cell.angle_alpha   90.00
_cell.angle_beta   90.00
_cell.angle_gamma   90.00
#
_symmetry.space_group_name_H-M   'P 1'
#
loop_
_entity.id
_entity.type
_entity.pdbx_description
1 polymer ?
#
loop_
_entity_poly.entity_id
_entity_poly.type
_entity_poly.pdbx_seq_one_letter_code
_entity_poly.pdbx_strand_id
1 'polypeptide(L)'
;MAQSPDVIYEELFEDVQLSRVFSDSKTFCDSVPTKLTPNEILKLYREEKMKPTFNLSTFIFEYFSIPDTTIIIDMKWTIEEHCRRLWPLLTRTIIKEKYSSLIDVPKSFVVPGGRFREFYYWDTYFTMLGLVRSNEIELLNNMLDNFAYLIRTIGHIPNGNRYYYSGRSQPPFFVLMTELLGQTNQYKTELEIEYEFWMKKRAITLDDGSILNRYYDDLSSKPRPEAFLEDTETSHKAHTTDIYAHLRAGAESGWDFSSRWMEDENDLSTIKTADILPIDLNCLLYHLELALGKTMEAKRRRHAIHKYMWSDELKFFTDYNFVKRKQTNQMTLAGLYPVWLNVSTTDQAQQVAQQVESLFLRDGGLVTTLSKESTQQWDSPNGWAPLEYIGYRALLQTPGYEKLARTVRQRWMALNERVFKETGKMMEKYDVVDTDKPAGGGEYETQDGFGWTNGVYLEMLHDE
;
A
#
# COMPACT_ATOMS: atom_id res chain seq x y z
N MET A 1 15.76 -16.07 17.11
CA MET A 1 14.54 -15.24 17.16
C MET A 1 14.01 -15.14 15.73
N ALA A 2 12.71 -14.96 15.53
CA ALA A 2 12.20 -14.71 14.19
C ALA A 2 12.69 -13.33 13.71
N GLN A 3 13.15 -13.29 12.46
CA GLN A 3 13.84 -12.18 11.80
C GLN A 3 13.53 -12.24 10.31
N SER A 4 13.98 -11.23 9.56
CA SER A 4 13.83 -11.21 8.11
C SER A 4 14.61 -12.37 7.45
N PRO A 5 14.08 -13.04 6.41
CA PRO A 5 14.73 -14.19 5.76
C PRO A 5 16.13 -13.93 5.23
N ASP A 6 16.41 -12.74 4.70
CA ASP A 6 17.73 -12.31 4.23
C ASP A 6 18.77 -12.28 5.37
N VAL A 7 18.33 -12.01 6.59
CA VAL A 7 19.20 -12.04 7.79
C VAL A 7 19.40 -13.47 8.28
N ILE A 8 18.37 -14.31 8.22
CA ILE A 8 18.39 -15.67 8.75
C ILE A 8 19.20 -16.61 7.85
N TYR A 9 19.03 -16.49 6.53
CA TYR A 9 19.59 -17.42 5.55
C TYR A 9 20.81 -16.87 4.80
N GLU A 10 21.21 -15.61 5.05
CA GLU A 10 22.46 -15.03 4.55
C GLU A 10 22.67 -15.30 3.04
N GLU A 11 23.81 -15.87 2.63
CA GLU A 11 24.10 -16.11 1.23
C GLU A 11 23.17 -17.14 0.57
N LEU A 12 22.56 -18.05 1.33
CA LEU A 12 21.54 -18.95 0.78
C LEU A 12 20.34 -18.16 0.27
N PHE A 13 19.94 -17.10 0.98
CA PHE A 13 18.85 -16.24 0.54
C PHE A 13 19.17 -15.57 -0.80
N GLU A 14 20.35 -14.94 -0.89
CA GLU A 14 20.78 -14.25 -2.11
C GLU A 14 20.87 -15.21 -3.29
N ASP A 15 21.48 -16.39 -3.09
CA ASP A 15 21.61 -17.40 -4.14
C ASP A 15 20.25 -17.89 -4.64
N VAL A 16 19.25 -18.07 -3.76
CA VAL A 16 17.90 -18.49 -4.13
C VAL A 16 17.20 -17.42 -4.98
N GLN A 17 17.26 -16.16 -4.55
CA GLN A 17 16.63 -15.06 -5.27
C GLN A 17 17.29 -14.83 -6.64
N LEU A 18 18.61 -14.79 -6.70
CA LEU A 18 19.35 -14.52 -7.93
C LEU A 18 19.32 -15.69 -8.92
N SER A 19 19.18 -16.93 -8.44
CA SER A 19 19.05 -18.11 -9.30
C SER A 19 17.64 -18.34 -9.84
N ARG A 20 16.66 -17.48 -9.50
CA ARG A 20 15.26 -17.59 -9.93
C ARG A 20 14.68 -18.99 -9.66
N VAL A 21 14.92 -19.53 -8.46
CA VAL A 21 14.33 -20.81 -8.03
C VAL A 21 12.80 -20.75 -8.08
N PHE A 22 12.24 -19.57 -7.80
CA PHE A 22 10.82 -19.24 -7.94
C PHE A 22 10.64 -18.08 -8.92
N SER A 23 9.46 -18.00 -9.54
CA SER A 23 9.10 -16.90 -10.45
C SER A 23 8.73 -15.61 -9.72
N ASP A 24 8.36 -15.67 -8.44
CA ASP A 24 8.06 -14.53 -7.57
C ASP A 24 9.05 -14.52 -6.39
N SER A 25 9.84 -13.46 -6.28
CA SER A 25 10.82 -13.22 -5.19
C SER A 25 10.22 -13.33 -3.79
N LYS A 26 8.91 -13.08 -3.62
CA LYS A 26 8.22 -13.21 -2.32
C LYS A 26 8.04 -14.66 -1.87
N THR A 27 8.07 -15.62 -2.79
CA THR A 27 7.82 -17.04 -2.49
C THR A 27 8.80 -17.58 -1.44
N PHE A 28 10.09 -17.32 -1.61
CA PHE A 28 11.10 -17.80 -0.67
C PHE A 28 11.07 -17.05 0.66
N CYS A 29 10.76 -15.74 0.64
CA CYS A 29 10.61 -14.93 1.85
C CYS A 29 9.55 -15.47 2.83
N ASP A 30 8.57 -16.20 2.30
CA ASP A 30 7.48 -16.76 3.09
C ASP A 30 7.57 -18.28 3.25
N SER A 31 8.65 -18.90 2.77
CA SER A 31 8.91 -20.32 2.94
C SER A 31 9.41 -20.60 4.35
N VAL A 32 9.00 -21.73 4.93
CA VAL A 32 9.36 -22.11 6.30
C VAL A 32 10.19 -23.39 6.31
N PRO A 33 11.24 -23.48 7.15
CA PRO A 33 12.06 -24.67 7.22
C PRO A 33 11.28 -25.84 7.85
N THR A 34 11.40 -27.04 7.29
CA THR A 34 10.56 -28.20 7.68
C THR A 34 11.26 -29.18 8.61
N LYS A 35 12.55 -29.42 8.40
CA LYS A 35 13.30 -30.50 9.06
C LYS A 35 14.40 -30.02 10.00
N LEU A 36 15.01 -28.88 9.68
CA LEU A 36 16.23 -28.38 10.31
C LEU A 36 16.06 -26.93 10.76
N THR A 37 16.85 -26.50 11.73
CA THR A 37 16.92 -25.08 12.08
C THR A 37 17.64 -24.29 10.99
N PRO A 38 17.41 -22.96 10.88
CA PRO A 38 18.09 -22.16 9.86
C PRO A 38 19.62 -22.26 9.87
N ASN A 39 20.24 -22.31 11.06
CA ASN A 39 21.69 -22.46 11.18
C ASN A 39 22.19 -23.81 10.66
N GLU A 40 21.42 -24.88 10.87
CA GLU A 40 21.75 -26.22 10.35
C GLU A 40 21.58 -26.27 8.83
N ILE A 41 20.52 -25.66 8.29
CA ILE A 41 20.31 -25.54 6.84
C ILE A 41 21.46 -24.77 6.20
N LEU A 42 21.84 -23.62 6.77
CA LEU A 42 22.91 -22.78 6.22
C LEU A 42 24.27 -23.49 6.27
N LYS A 43 24.56 -24.19 7.37
CA LYS A 43 25.77 -25.02 7.46
C LYS A 43 25.78 -26.12 6.40
N LEU A 44 24.67 -26.84 6.26
CA LEU A 44 24.55 -27.90 5.26
C LEU A 44 24.70 -27.32 3.85
N TYR A 45 24.04 -26.20 3.56
CA TYR A 45 24.17 -25.51 2.29
C TYR A 45 25.62 -25.19 1.93
N ARG A 46 26.38 -24.61 2.87
CA ARG A 46 27.81 -24.30 2.69
C ARG A 46 28.65 -25.55 2.39
N GLU A 47 28.31 -26.68 3.01
CA GLU A 47 28.98 -27.97 2.76
C GLU A 47 28.59 -28.58 1.41
N GLU A 48 27.33 -28.44 0.99
CA GLU A 48 26.81 -29.07 -0.22
C GLU A 48 27.04 -28.26 -1.49
N LYS A 49 27.00 -26.92 -1.42
CA LYS A 49 27.16 -26.01 -2.58
C LYS A 49 28.46 -26.26 -3.36
N MET A 50 29.49 -26.75 -2.68
CA MET A 50 30.80 -27.04 -3.27
C MET A 50 30.85 -28.36 -4.06
N LYS A 51 29.80 -29.21 -3.96
CA LYS A 51 29.75 -30.52 -4.63
C LYS A 51 29.30 -30.33 -6.09
N PRO A 52 29.94 -30.97 -7.09
CA PRO A 52 29.53 -30.87 -8.49
C PRO A 52 28.09 -31.32 -8.79
N THR A 53 27.50 -32.12 -7.90
CA THR A 53 26.14 -32.66 -8.02
C THR A 53 25.08 -31.79 -7.34
N PHE A 54 25.47 -30.66 -6.74
CA PHE A 54 24.55 -29.82 -6.00
C PHE A 54 23.53 -29.15 -6.92
N ASN A 55 22.26 -29.18 -6.52
CA ASN A 55 21.18 -28.47 -7.18
C ASN A 55 20.42 -27.64 -6.14
N LEU A 56 20.45 -26.32 -6.30
CA LEU A 56 19.83 -25.40 -5.34
C LEU A 56 18.32 -25.61 -5.24
N SER A 57 17.62 -25.78 -6.36
CA SER A 57 16.17 -26.00 -6.34
C SER A 57 15.81 -27.27 -5.57
N THR A 58 16.48 -28.40 -5.84
CA THR A 58 16.27 -29.65 -5.08
C THR A 58 16.54 -29.46 -3.59
N PHE A 59 17.61 -28.74 -3.23
CA PHE A 59 17.92 -28.42 -1.84
C PHE A 59 16.79 -27.62 -1.17
N ILE A 60 16.26 -26.60 -1.84
CA ILE A 60 15.16 -25.79 -1.31
C ILE A 60 13.89 -26.63 -1.10
N PHE A 61 13.46 -27.41 -2.10
CA PHE A 61 12.26 -28.26 -1.97
C PHE A 61 12.42 -29.38 -0.93
N GLU A 62 13.64 -29.79 -0.59
CA GLU A 62 13.90 -30.81 0.44
C GLU A 62 13.76 -30.26 1.87
N TYR A 63 14.16 -29.00 2.09
CA TYR A 63 14.28 -28.41 3.44
C TYR A 63 13.23 -27.34 3.77
N PHE A 64 12.49 -26.83 2.79
CA PHE A 64 11.49 -25.78 2.98
C PHE A 64 10.09 -26.22 2.55
N SER A 65 9.10 -25.78 3.30
CA SER A 65 7.70 -25.81 2.89
C SER A 65 7.43 -24.53 2.10
N ILE A 66 7.04 -24.71 0.85
CA ILE A 66 6.73 -23.61 -0.05
C ILE A 66 5.27 -23.22 0.16
N PRO A 67 4.97 -21.93 0.20
CA PRO A 67 3.61 -21.47 0.39
C PRO A 67 2.66 -21.88 -0.75
N ASP A 68 1.46 -22.36 -0.40
CA ASP A 68 0.37 -22.57 -1.36
C ASP A 68 -0.36 -21.25 -1.61
N THR A 69 -0.45 -20.85 -2.88
CA THR A 69 -1.12 -19.64 -3.35
C THR A 69 -2.47 -19.92 -4.00
N THR A 70 -2.90 -21.18 -4.05
CA THR A 70 -4.06 -21.61 -4.84
C THR A 70 -5.34 -21.53 -4.02
N ILE A 71 -6.14 -20.47 -4.21
CA ILE A 71 -7.53 -20.45 -3.76
C ILE A 71 -8.42 -20.44 -5.00
N ILE A 72 -9.01 -21.59 -5.32
CA ILE A 72 -9.99 -21.71 -6.41
C ILE A 72 -11.38 -21.52 -5.81
N ILE A 73 -12.02 -20.41 -6.16
CA ILE A 73 -13.42 -20.14 -5.82
C ILE A 73 -14.24 -20.26 -7.10
N ASP A 74 -14.80 -21.45 -7.32
CA ASP A 74 -15.71 -21.72 -8.45
C ASP A 74 -17.16 -21.72 -7.96
N MET A 75 -17.67 -20.53 -7.65
CA MET A 75 -19.06 -20.36 -7.20
C MET A 75 -19.76 -19.23 -7.96
N LYS A 76 -21.01 -19.49 -8.36
CA LYS A 76 -21.87 -18.53 -9.06
C LYS A 76 -22.66 -17.71 -8.05
N TRP A 77 -22.10 -16.59 -7.62
CA TRP A 77 -22.73 -15.63 -6.73
C TRP A 77 -23.03 -14.32 -7.47
N THR A 78 -23.98 -13.53 -6.96
CA THR A 78 -23.98 -12.10 -7.29
C THR A 78 -22.71 -11.44 -6.74
N ILE A 79 -22.31 -10.29 -7.30
CA ILE A 79 -21.11 -9.57 -6.83
C ILE A 79 -21.21 -9.19 -5.33
N GLU A 80 -22.40 -8.80 -4.85
CA GLU A 80 -22.60 -8.49 -3.43
C GLU A 80 -22.42 -9.74 -2.55
N GLU A 81 -23.05 -10.85 -2.93
CA GLU A 81 -22.89 -12.13 -2.22
C GLU A 81 -21.44 -12.60 -2.24
N HIS A 82 -20.73 -12.40 -3.35
CA HIS A 82 -19.32 -12.72 -3.47
C HIS A 82 -18.50 -11.93 -2.46
N CYS A 83 -18.61 -10.60 -2.45
CA CYS A 83 -17.87 -9.76 -1.50
C CYS A 83 -18.12 -10.18 -0.04
N ARG A 84 -19.38 -10.43 0.33
CA ARG A 84 -19.75 -10.84 1.71
C ARG A 84 -19.23 -12.23 2.08
N ARG A 85 -19.31 -13.20 1.16
CA ARG A 85 -18.90 -14.58 1.40
C ARG A 85 -17.39 -14.79 1.31
N LEU A 86 -16.65 -13.81 0.79
CA LEU A 86 -15.21 -13.88 0.70
C LEU A 86 -14.51 -13.60 2.04
N TRP A 87 -15.15 -12.88 2.98
CA TRP A 87 -14.51 -12.52 4.25
C TRP A 87 -14.00 -13.72 5.05
N PRO A 88 -14.76 -14.81 5.25
CA PRO A 88 -14.23 -15.99 5.94
C PRO A 88 -13.07 -16.65 5.17
N LEU A 89 -13.07 -16.58 3.83
CA LEU A 89 -12.03 -17.15 2.97
C LEU A 89 -10.74 -16.33 2.95
N LEU A 90 -10.84 -15.02 3.20
CA LEU A 90 -9.70 -14.11 3.37
C LEU A 90 -9.27 -13.96 4.83
N THR A 91 -10.07 -14.46 5.78
CA THR A 91 -9.71 -14.40 7.20
C THR A 91 -8.61 -15.42 7.50
N ARG A 92 -7.62 -14.99 8.28
CA ARG A 92 -6.54 -15.81 8.79
C ARG A 92 -6.48 -15.70 10.31
N THR A 93 -6.08 -16.80 10.94
CA THR A 93 -5.68 -16.85 12.34
C THR A 93 -4.28 -17.44 12.35
N ILE A 94 -3.35 -16.77 13.04
CA ILE A 94 -1.96 -17.23 13.06
C ILE A 94 -1.84 -18.49 13.91
N ILE A 95 -1.36 -19.56 13.28
CA ILE A 95 -0.79 -20.71 13.97
C ILE A 95 0.71 -20.42 14.08
N LYS A 96 1.23 -20.38 15.30
CA LYS A 96 2.63 -20.01 15.56
C LYS A 96 3.56 -21.02 14.90
N GLU A 97 4.29 -20.57 13.88
CA GLU A 97 5.29 -21.34 13.16
C GLU A 97 6.70 -20.89 13.54
N LYS A 98 7.60 -21.84 13.80
CA LYS A 98 9.00 -21.50 14.09
C LYS A 98 9.68 -21.00 12.83
N TYR A 99 10.46 -19.93 12.97
CA TYR A 99 11.26 -19.35 11.88
C TYR A 99 10.44 -18.81 10.70
N SER A 100 9.12 -18.65 10.86
CA SER A 100 8.30 -17.93 9.89
C SER A 100 8.69 -16.47 9.84
N SER A 101 8.63 -15.89 8.64
CA SER A 101 8.75 -14.44 8.47
C SER A 101 7.49 -13.71 8.92
N LEU A 102 6.38 -14.40 9.16
CA LEU A 102 5.14 -13.82 9.67
C LEU A 102 5.31 -13.38 11.13
N ILE A 103 4.89 -12.16 11.42
CA ILE A 103 4.84 -11.59 12.77
C ILE A 103 3.53 -12.02 13.40
N ASP A 104 3.65 -12.70 14.54
CA ASP A 104 2.51 -13.13 15.36
C ASP A 104 1.67 -11.93 15.81
N VAL A 105 0.35 -12.04 15.70
CA VAL A 105 -0.64 -11.10 16.23
C VAL A 105 -1.72 -11.90 17.00
N PRO A 106 -2.35 -11.30 18.02
CA PRO A 106 -3.19 -12.05 18.98
C PRO A 106 -4.56 -12.50 18.43
N LYS A 107 -5.05 -11.90 17.34
CA LYS A 107 -6.43 -12.09 16.84
C LYS A 107 -6.45 -12.41 15.34
N SER A 108 -7.61 -12.83 14.85
CA SER A 108 -7.83 -13.02 13.41
C SER A 108 -7.78 -11.70 12.63
N PHE A 109 -7.46 -11.78 11.35
CA PHE A 109 -7.41 -10.63 10.44
C PHE A 109 -7.75 -11.04 9.00
N VAL A 110 -8.10 -10.06 8.17
CA VAL A 110 -8.34 -10.27 6.74
C VAL A 110 -7.06 -9.97 5.95
N VAL A 111 -6.75 -10.81 4.96
CA VAL A 111 -5.68 -10.55 3.98
C VAL A 111 -6.28 -10.02 2.67
N PRO A 112 -5.52 -9.27 1.84
CA PRO A 112 -6.05 -8.78 0.57
C PRO A 112 -6.51 -9.87 -0.40
N GLY A 113 -5.72 -10.95 -0.56
CA GLY A 113 -5.99 -12.03 -1.53
C GLY A 113 -4.75 -12.40 -2.35
N GLY A 114 -4.77 -13.58 -2.99
CA GLY A 114 -3.65 -14.06 -3.83
C GLY A 114 -2.33 -14.23 -3.09
N ARG A 115 -1.25 -13.62 -3.61
CA ARG A 115 0.11 -13.66 -3.03
C ARG A 115 0.23 -12.95 -1.67
N PHE A 116 -0.73 -12.07 -1.35
CA PHE A 116 -0.78 -11.30 -0.11
C PHE A 116 -1.42 -12.14 0.99
N ARG A 117 -0.57 -12.69 1.87
CA ARG A 117 -0.94 -13.69 2.89
C ARG A 117 -0.69 -13.20 4.32
N GLU A 118 -0.39 -11.91 4.40
CA GLU A 118 -0.28 -11.07 5.58
C GLU A 118 -1.32 -9.95 5.41
N PHE A 119 -1.76 -9.33 6.50
CA PHE A 119 -2.54 -8.11 6.33
C PHE A 119 -1.59 -6.98 5.92
N TYR A 120 -2.10 -6.07 5.09
CA TYR A 120 -1.43 -4.83 4.71
C TYR A 120 -2.12 -3.66 5.42
N TYR A 121 -1.34 -2.68 5.86
CA TYR A 121 -1.82 -1.66 6.76
C TYR A 121 -2.94 -0.82 6.14
N TRP A 122 -2.69 -0.04 5.09
CA TRP A 122 -3.71 0.87 4.55
C TRP A 122 -4.84 0.15 3.81
N ASP A 123 -4.57 -0.99 3.17
CA ASP A 123 -5.56 -1.89 2.55
C ASP A 123 -6.68 -2.28 3.53
N THR A 124 -6.30 -2.46 4.80
CA THR A 124 -7.22 -2.88 5.84
C THR A 124 -8.31 -1.84 6.08
N TYR A 125 -8.03 -0.54 5.95
CA TYR A 125 -9.07 0.49 6.13
C TYR A 125 -10.18 0.34 5.10
N PHE A 126 -9.80 0.19 3.83
CA PHE A 126 -10.76 0.03 2.74
C PHE A 126 -11.51 -1.29 2.83
N THR A 127 -10.83 -2.35 3.28
CA THR A 127 -11.46 -3.64 3.60
C THR A 127 -12.47 -3.50 4.73
N MET A 128 -12.15 -2.74 5.79
CA MET A 128 -13.03 -2.49 6.93
C MET A 128 -14.33 -1.80 6.54
N LEU A 129 -14.34 -0.96 5.51
CA LEU A 129 -15.58 -0.36 4.99
C LEU A 129 -16.60 -1.45 4.61
N GLY A 130 -16.19 -2.47 3.87
CA GLY A 130 -17.09 -3.58 3.50
C GLY A 130 -17.44 -4.51 4.67
N LEU A 131 -16.53 -4.70 5.62
CA LEU A 131 -16.80 -5.47 6.83
C LEU A 131 -17.84 -4.79 7.72
N VAL A 132 -17.84 -3.45 7.80
CA VAL A 132 -18.91 -2.68 8.45
C VAL A 132 -20.24 -2.94 7.75
N ARG A 133 -20.28 -2.85 6.41
CA ARG A 133 -21.48 -3.18 5.63
C ARG A 133 -21.91 -4.64 5.75
N SER A 134 -21.00 -5.52 6.18
CA SER A 134 -21.25 -6.95 6.42
C SER A 134 -21.54 -7.29 7.87
N ASN A 135 -21.55 -6.30 8.78
CA ASN A 135 -21.77 -6.49 10.21
C ASN A 135 -20.76 -7.46 10.86
N GLU A 136 -19.52 -7.50 10.36
CA GLU A 136 -18.43 -8.36 10.85
C GLU A 136 -17.74 -7.74 12.08
N ILE A 137 -18.53 -7.42 13.12
CA ILE A 137 -18.10 -6.61 14.28
C ILE A 137 -16.93 -7.22 15.03
N GLU A 138 -16.92 -8.54 15.24
CA GLU A 138 -15.81 -9.22 15.93
C GLU A 138 -14.50 -9.07 15.15
N LEU A 139 -14.54 -9.30 13.83
CA LEU A 139 -13.38 -9.21 12.96
C LEU A 139 -12.84 -7.77 12.88
N LEU A 140 -13.74 -6.79 12.82
CA LEU A 140 -13.38 -5.36 12.88
C LEU A 140 -12.60 -5.02 14.17
N ASN A 141 -13.07 -5.45 15.33
CA ASN A 141 -12.38 -5.23 16.60
C ASN A 141 -11.05 -5.99 16.67
N ASN A 142 -11.02 -7.24 16.18
CA ASN A 142 -9.81 -8.05 16.13
C ASN A 142 -8.69 -7.37 15.33
N MET A 143 -9.02 -6.73 14.20
CA MET A 143 -8.03 -6.01 13.39
C MET A 143 -7.50 -4.76 14.09
N LEU A 144 -8.35 -3.97 14.76
CA LEU A 144 -7.87 -2.83 15.57
C LEU A 144 -6.95 -3.30 16.71
N ASP A 145 -7.31 -4.38 17.39
CA ASP A 145 -6.48 -4.97 18.46
C ASP A 145 -5.13 -5.47 17.96
N ASN A 146 -5.09 -6.05 16.74
CA ASN A 146 -3.87 -6.49 16.09
C ASN A 146 -2.95 -5.31 15.73
N PHE A 147 -3.48 -4.23 15.15
CA PHE A 147 -2.70 -3.02 14.88
C PHE A 147 -2.18 -2.38 16.17
N ALA A 148 -3.03 -2.25 17.17
CA ALA A 148 -2.66 -1.75 18.49
C ALA A 148 -1.55 -2.61 19.13
N TYR A 149 -1.63 -3.94 18.97
CA TYR A 149 -0.59 -4.86 19.40
C TYR A 149 0.75 -4.60 18.69
N LEU A 150 0.75 -4.45 17.36
CA LEU A 150 1.96 -4.15 16.60
C LEU A 150 2.56 -2.80 17.00
N ILE A 151 1.74 -1.77 17.18
CA ILE A 151 2.20 -0.46 17.67
C ILE A 151 2.89 -0.60 19.03
N ARG A 152 2.29 -1.33 19.99
CA ARG A 152 2.88 -1.51 21.33
C ARG A 152 4.15 -2.36 21.34
N THR A 153 4.30 -3.30 20.41
CA THR A 153 5.39 -4.28 20.43
C THR A 153 6.53 -3.96 19.46
N ILE A 154 6.24 -3.27 18.35
CA ILE A 154 7.20 -2.89 17.31
C ILE A 154 7.45 -1.37 17.31
N GLY A 155 6.49 -0.57 17.80
CA GLY A 155 6.58 0.89 17.83
C GLY A 155 5.95 1.58 16.62
N HIS A 156 5.45 0.82 15.64
CA HIS A 156 4.67 1.30 14.50
C HIS A 156 3.91 0.12 13.87
N ILE A 157 3.02 0.40 12.94
CA ILE A 157 2.40 -0.63 12.10
C ILE A 157 3.32 -0.83 10.88
N PRO A 158 3.98 -2.00 10.71
CA PRO A 158 4.75 -2.30 9.51
C PRO A 158 3.85 -2.41 8.28
N ASN A 159 4.43 -2.25 7.08
CA ASN A 159 3.72 -2.35 5.78
C ASN A 159 2.71 -3.52 5.75
N GLY A 160 3.18 -4.70 6.14
CA GLY A 160 2.34 -5.82 6.56
C GLY A 160 3.00 -6.58 7.71
N ASN A 161 2.33 -7.58 8.29
CA ASN A 161 2.85 -8.30 9.45
C ASN A 161 3.93 -9.36 9.09
N ARG A 162 5.00 -8.94 8.40
CA ARG A 162 6.17 -9.76 8.07
C ARG A 162 7.46 -9.06 8.54
N TYR A 163 8.46 -9.83 8.97
CA TYR A 163 9.71 -9.27 9.47
C TYR A 163 10.50 -8.48 8.42
N TYR A 164 10.40 -8.83 7.13
CA TYR A 164 11.02 -8.07 6.04
C TYR A 164 10.36 -6.69 5.80
N TYR A 165 9.21 -6.43 6.43
CA TYR A 165 8.53 -5.14 6.44
C TYR A 165 8.83 -4.29 7.66
N SER A 166 9.57 -4.80 8.65
CA SER A 166 9.79 -4.11 9.94
C SER A 166 10.54 -2.76 9.86
N GLY A 167 11.18 -2.44 8.74
CA GLY A 167 11.86 -1.17 8.52
C GLY A 167 10.95 -0.01 8.06
N ARG A 168 9.72 -0.32 7.65
CA ARG A 168 8.79 0.64 7.05
C ARG A 168 7.34 0.37 7.42
N SER A 169 6.56 1.45 7.42
CA SER A 169 5.12 1.42 7.60
C SER A 169 4.37 1.32 6.26
N GLN A 170 3.19 1.93 6.22
CA GLN A 170 2.38 2.24 5.04
C GLN A 170 1.61 3.55 5.34
N PRO A 171 0.80 4.11 4.43
CA PRO A 171 0.01 5.31 4.74
C PRO A 171 -0.77 5.17 6.08
N PRO A 172 -0.71 6.16 6.99
CA PRO A 172 -1.19 5.98 8.37
C PRO A 172 -2.70 6.12 8.50
N PHE A 173 -3.41 5.02 8.22
CA PHE A 173 -4.87 4.95 8.26
C PHE A 173 -5.46 4.48 9.59
N PHE A 174 -4.65 4.11 10.59
CA PHE A 174 -5.16 3.56 11.86
C PHE A 174 -6.12 4.52 12.57
N VAL A 175 -5.85 5.84 12.54
CA VAL A 175 -6.80 6.84 13.06
C VAL A 175 -8.17 6.73 12.39
N LEU A 176 -8.21 6.64 11.05
CA LEU A 176 -9.44 6.50 10.28
C LEU A 176 -10.16 5.18 10.58
N MET A 177 -9.41 4.09 10.80
CA MET A 177 -9.97 2.81 11.21
C MET A 177 -10.62 2.91 12.60
N THR A 178 -9.99 3.60 13.55
CA THR A 178 -10.57 3.79 14.89
C THR A 178 -11.81 4.68 14.86
N GLU A 179 -11.82 5.73 14.01
CA GLU A 179 -12.98 6.60 13.82
C GLU A 179 -14.14 5.87 13.17
N LEU A 180 -13.88 5.00 12.19
CA LEU A 180 -14.88 4.17 11.51
C LEU A 180 -15.71 3.35 12.51
N LEU A 181 -15.12 2.92 13.63
CA LEU A 181 -15.80 2.17 14.69
C LEU A 181 -16.18 3.02 15.92
N GLY A 182 -15.87 4.32 15.92
CA GLY A 182 -16.10 5.21 17.07
C GLY A 182 -15.22 4.91 18.29
N GLN A 183 -14.03 4.35 18.07
CA GLN A 183 -13.12 3.84 19.11
C GLN A 183 -11.83 4.65 19.27
N THR A 184 -11.72 5.84 18.66
CA THR A 184 -10.51 6.68 18.72
C THR A 184 -10.00 6.93 20.15
N ASN A 185 -10.89 7.16 21.11
CA ASN A 185 -10.50 7.36 22.51
C ASN A 185 -9.90 6.11 23.17
N GLN A 186 -10.35 4.91 22.76
CA GLN A 186 -9.85 3.63 23.28
C GLN A 186 -8.40 3.39 22.84
N TYR A 187 -8.04 3.79 21.62
CA TYR A 187 -6.71 3.58 21.04
C TYR A 187 -5.83 4.85 21.04
N LYS A 188 -6.16 5.85 21.87
CA LYS A 188 -5.44 7.13 21.89
C LYS A 188 -3.94 6.96 22.19
N THR A 189 -3.59 6.03 23.07
CA THR A 189 -2.19 5.75 23.40
C THR A 189 -1.42 5.23 22.19
N GLU A 190 -2.01 4.31 21.45
CA GLU A 190 -1.40 3.74 20.24
C GLU A 190 -1.30 4.76 19.11
N LEU A 191 -2.32 5.62 18.95
CA LEU A 191 -2.29 6.74 18.00
C LEU A 191 -1.17 7.75 18.32
N GLU A 192 -0.91 8.02 19.60
CA GLU A 192 0.24 8.84 20.02
C GLU A 192 1.58 8.16 19.69
N ILE A 193 1.71 6.85 19.92
CA ILE A 193 2.93 6.10 19.58
C ILE A 193 3.18 6.14 18.08
N GLU A 194 2.15 5.93 17.26
CA GLU A 194 2.26 6.01 15.81
C GLU A 194 2.64 7.43 15.34
N TYR A 195 1.99 8.46 15.88
CA TYR A 195 2.36 9.85 15.57
C TYR A 195 3.84 10.12 15.88
N GLU A 196 4.32 9.67 17.05
CA GLU A 196 5.72 9.81 17.44
C GLU A 196 6.67 9.07 16.50
N PHE A 197 6.29 7.90 15.96
CA PHE A 197 7.05 7.22 14.92
C PHE A 197 7.22 8.13 13.70
N TRP A 198 6.12 8.67 13.14
CA TRP A 198 6.20 9.55 11.97
C TRP A 198 7.03 10.79 12.24
N MET A 199 6.85 11.43 13.40
CA MET A 199 7.59 12.64 13.74
C MET A 199 9.08 12.41 14.00
N LYS A 200 9.47 11.25 14.55
CA LYS A 200 10.89 10.95 14.83
C LYS A 200 11.62 10.35 13.64
N LYS A 201 10.93 9.56 12.82
CA LYS A 201 11.55 8.72 11.79
C LYS A 201 11.33 9.21 10.37
N ARG A 202 10.34 10.08 10.15
CA ARG A 202 9.87 10.48 8.81
C ARG A 202 9.76 12.00 8.61
N ALA A 203 10.02 12.80 9.65
CA ALA A 203 9.92 14.25 9.57
C ALA A 203 11.13 14.90 8.87
N ILE A 204 10.84 15.94 8.09
CA ILE A 204 11.80 16.82 7.43
C ILE A 204 11.49 18.25 7.86
N THR A 205 12.51 18.95 8.36
CA THR A 205 12.43 20.39 8.66
C THR A 205 12.89 21.18 7.44
N LEU A 206 12.01 22.04 6.93
CA LEU A 206 12.29 22.93 5.81
C LEU A 206 12.98 24.22 6.27
N ASP A 207 13.52 24.98 5.32
CA ASP A 207 14.31 26.21 5.57
C ASP A 207 13.58 27.25 6.44
N ASP A 208 12.24 27.31 6.38
CA ASP A 208 11.42 28.24 7.17
C ASP A 208 10.98 27.67 8.53
N GLY A 209 11.49 26.50 8.92
CA GLY A 209 11.13 25.79 10.15
C GLY A 209 9.83 25.00 10.05
N SER A 210 9.14 24.98 8.90
CA SER A 210 7.99 24.09 8.68
C SER A 210 8.44 22.63 8.77
N ILE A 211 7.59 21.79 9.36
CA ILE A 211 7.83 20.35 9.45
C ILE A 211 6.76 19.63 8.64
N LEU A 212 7.20 18.80 7.71
CA LEU A 212 6.39 17.90 6.90
C LEU A 212 7.07 16.53 6.90
N ASN A 213 6.38 15.49 6.44
CA ASN A 213 6.89 14.13 6.48
C ASN A 213 7.06 13.55 5.08
N ARG A 214 8.01 12.62 4.95
CA ARG A 214 8.26 11.80 3.76
C ARG A 214 8.04 10.32 4.06
N TYR A 215 7.86 9.51 3.04
CA TYR A 215 8.05 8.06 3.15
C TYR A 215 9.55 7.72 3.18
N TYR A 216 9.94 6.73 3.98
CA TYR A 216 11.31 6.26 4.14
C TYR A 216 11.36 4.84 4.73
N ASP A 217 12.45 4.09 4.55
CA ASP A 217 12.64 2.79 5.20
C ASP A 217 13.95 2.78 6.00
N ASP A 218 13.88 2.32 7.25
CA ASP A 218 15.04 2.24 8.15
C ASP A 218 16.09 1.21 7.65
N LEU A 219 15.72 0.33 6.72
CA LEU A 219 16.57 -0.64 6.01
C LEU A 219 16.99 -0.18 4.61
N SER A 220 17.05 1.14 4.41
CA SER A 220 17.28 1.85 3.13
C SER A 220 18.56 1.50 2.35
N SER A 221 19.51 0.76 2.92
CA SER A 221 20.78 0.41 2.27
C SER A 221 20.78 -0.94 1.55
N LYS A 222 19.67 -1.68 1.58
CA LYS A 222 19.58 -3.04 1.03
C LYS A 222 18.40 -3.19 0.07
N PRO A 223 18.44 -4.11 -0.91
CA PRO A 223 17.26 -4.48 -1.68
C PRO A 223 16.16 -5.05 -0.78
N ARG A 224 14.89 -4.88 -1.18
CA ARG A 224 13.71 -5.48 -0.54
C ARG A 224 13.80 -7.01 -0.62
N PRO A 225 13.69 -7.78 0.48
CA PRO A 225 13.74 -9.23 0.41
C PRO A 225 12.69 -9.81 -0.55
N GLU A 226 11.46 -9.31 -0.49
CA GLU A 226 10.32 -9.74 -1.31
C GLU A 226 10.39 -9.34 -2.79
N ALA A 227 11.37 -8.52 -3.17
CA ALA A 227 11.64 -8.05 -4.54
C ALA A 227 13.16 -7.95 -4.78
N PHE A 228 13.92 -8.92 -4.24
CA PHE A 228 15.38 -8.80 -4.11
C PHE A 228 16.07 -8.72 -5.47
N LEU A 229 15.64 -9.57 -6.40
CA LEU A 229 16.17 -9.62 -7.75
C LEU A 229 15.83 -8.33 -8.50
N GLU A 230 14.57 -7.91 -8.43
CA GLU A 230 14.02 -6.73 -9.11
C GLU A 230 14.73 -5.45 -8.65
N ASP A 231 14.92 -5.27 -7.34
CA ASP A 231 15.67 -4.15 -6.77
C ASP A 231 17.13 -4.17 -7.20
N THR A 232 17.76 -5.35 -7.25
CA THR A 232 19.16 -5.51 -7.67
C THR A 232 19.33 -5.20 -9.16
N GLU A 233 18.42 -5.66 -10.02
CA GLU A 233 18.43 -5.34 -11.45
C GLU A 233 18.20 -3.85 -11.70
N THR A 234 17.35 -3.20 -10.91
CA THR A 234 17.11 -1.75 -10.98
C THR A 234 18.34 -0.96 -10.51
N SER A 235 19.00 -1.39 -9.44
CA SER A 235 20.19 -0.71 -8.91
C SER A 235 21.37 -0.72 -9.87
N HIS A 236 21.52 -1.76 -10.70
CA HIS A 236 22.53 -1.82 -11.75
C HIS A 236 22.34 -0.76 -12.85
N LYS A 237 21.11 -0.28 -13.06
CA LYS A 237 20.78 0.78 -14.03
C LYS A 237 20.88 2.17 -13.42
N ALA A 238 20.69 2.29 -12.12
CA ALA A 238 20.64 3.55 -11.42
C ALA A 238 21.98 4.31 -11.44
N HIS A 239 21.90 5.64 -11.51
CA HIS A 239 23.06 6.52 -11.43
C HIS A 239 23.31 7.07 -10.02
N THR A 240 22.58 6.57 -9.01
CA THR A 240 22.72 7.01 -7.60
C THR A 240 22.98 5.83 -6.68
N THR A 241 23.63 6.10 -5.54
CA THR A 241 24.01 5.09 -4.56
C THR A 241 22.91 4.77 -3.54
N ASP A 242 21.84 5.56 -3.52
CA ASP A 242 20.72 5.52 -2.57
C ASP A 242 19.42 4.94 -3.17
N ILE A 243 19.51 4.30 -4.34
CA ILE A 243 18.35 3.74 -5.07
C ILE A 243 17.44 2.86 -4.20
N TYR A 244 18.01 2.02 -3.34
CA TYR A 244 17.23 1.16 -2.44
C TYR A 244 16.40 1.96 -1.42
N ALA A 245 16.87 3.15 -1.00
CA ALA A 245 16.12 4.02 -0.12
C ALA A 245 14.85 4.53 -0.81
N HIS A 246 14.95 4.88 -2.09
CA HIS A 246 13.82 5.36 -2.88
C HIS A 246 12.84 4.23 -3.24
N LEU A 247 13.33 3.05 -3.64
CA LEU A 247 12.48 1.88 -3.92
C LEU A 247 11.69 1.47 -2.67
N ARG A 248 12.35 1.36 -1.52
CA ARG A 248 11.68 1.02 -0.26
C ARG A 248 10.73 2.10 0.24
N ALA A 249 11.06 3.38 0.04
CA ALA A 249 10.14 4.48 0.30
C ALA A 249 8.91 4.44 -0.63
N GLY A 250 9.10 4.01 -1.89
CA GLY A 250 8.00 3.69 -2.81
C GLY A 250 7.05 2.65 -2.21
N ALA A 251 7.58 1.56 -1.66
CA ALA A 251 6.77 0.54 -0.98
C ALA A 251 6.10 1.05 0.31
N GLU A 252 6.77 1.90 1.13
CA GLU A 252 6.12 2.54 2.30
C GLU A 252 4.99 3.50 1.88
N SER A 253 5.05 4.08 0.68
CA SER A 253 3.99 4.97 0.19
C SER A 253 2.70 4.23 -0.17
N GLY A 254 2.77 2.91 -0.37
CA GLY A 254 1.70 2.11 -0.98
C GLY A 254 1.60 2.26 -2.50
N TRP A 255 2.40 3.14 -3.12
CA TRP A 255 2.44 3.39 -4.57
C TRP A 255 3.73 2.86 -5.20
N ASP A 256 4.01 1.56 -5.04
CA ASP A 256 5.15 0.84 -5.62
C ASP A 256 4.76 0.15 -6.95
N PHE A 257 5.06 0.69 -8.12
CA PHE A 257 5.67 1.99 -8.39
C PHE A 257 4.78 2.88 -9.24
N SER A 258 5.20 4.14 -9.39
CA SER A 258 4.48 5.21 -10.07
C SER A 258 5.45 6.24 -10.62
N SER A 259 5.11 6.81 -11.77
CA SER A 259 5.70 8.00 -12.38
C SER A 259 5.70 9.20 -11.42
N ARG A 260 4.78 9.22 -10.43
CA ARG A 260 4.73 10.18 -9.32
C ARG A 260 6.10 10.37 -8.65
N TRP A 261 6.89 9.31 -8.59
CA TRP A 261 8.17 9.30 -7.88
C TRP A 261 9.39 9.42 -8.79
N MET A 262 9.22 9.33 -10.10
CA MET A 262 10.31 9.15 -11.07
C MET A 262 10.66 10.48 -11.75
N GLU A 263 11.94 10.68 -12.05
CA GLU A 263 12.36 11.83 -12.85
C GLU A 263 12.07 11.62 -14.35
N ASP A 264 12.19 10.37 -14.80
CA ASP A 264 11.75 9.88 -16.11
C ASP A 264 10.65 8.83 -15.89
N GLU A 265 9.44 9.08 -16.39
CA GLU A 265 8.29 8.19 -16.18
C GLU A 265 8.44 6.80 -16.81
N ASN A 266 9.43 6.58 -17.68
CA ASN A 266 9.73 5.28 -18.28
C ASN A 266 10.81 4.49 -17.55
N ASP A 267 11.55 5.10 -16.62
CA ASP A 267 12.71 4.46 -16.00
C ASP A 267 12.64 4.50 -14.47
N LEU A 268 12.35 3.34 -13.88
CA LEU A 268 12.27 3.15 -12.44
C LEU A 268 13.60 3.45 -11.74
N SER A 269 14.73 3.33 -12.43
CA SER A 269 16.05 3.65 -11.87
C SER A 269 16.22 5.14 -11.52
N THR A 270 15.29 5.99 -12.00
CA THR A 270 15.23 7.43 -11.71
C THR A 270 14.33 7.79 -10.52
N ILE A 271 13.80 6.79 -9.79
CA ILE A 271 12.92 7.00 -8.63
C ILE A 271 13.60 7.84 -7.53
N LYS A 272 12.84 8.81 -6.98
CA LYS A 272 13.28 9.79 -5.98
C LYS A 272 12.30 9.91 -4.80
N THR A 273 11.57 8.86 -4.45
CA THR A 273 10.50 8.90 -3.42
C THR A 273 10.97 9.49 -2.09
N ALA A 274 12.14 9.06 -1.59
CA ALA A 274 12.71 9.59 -0.34
C ALA A 274 13.05 11.10 -0.37
N ASP A 275 13.10 11.75 -1.53
CA ASP A 275 13.36 13.19 -1.66
C ASP A 275 12.07 14.03 -1.78
N ILE A 276 10.92 13.36 -1.71
CA ILE A 276 9.61 13.94 -1.92
C ILE A 276 8.84 13.98 -0.59
N LEU A 277 8.21 15.12 -0.31
CA LEU A 277 7.20 15.29 0.72
C LEU A 277 5.83 15.04 0.06
N PRO A 278 5.17 13.91 0.37
CA PRO A 278 3.94 13.50 -0.30
C PRO A 278 2.71 14.24 0.27
N ILE A 279 1.81 14.68 -0.60
CA ILE A 279 0.59 15.40 -0.20
C ILE A 279 -0.34 14.52 0.65
N ASP A 280 -0.54 13.26 0.24
CA ASP A 280 -1.36 12.26 0.92
C ASP A 280 -0.89 11.97 2.34
N LEU A 281 0.40 11.68 2.54
CA LEU A 281 0.98 11.44 3.87
C LEU A 281 0.75 12.63 4.80
N ASN A 282 1.00 13.84 4.32
CA ASN A 282 0.89 15.03 5.16
C ASN A 282 -0.57 15.38 5.46
N CYS A 283 -1.52 15.05 4.59
CA CYS A 283 -2.95 15.14 4.92
C CYS A 283 -3.39 14.10 5.95
N LEU A 284 -2.89 12.86 5.88
CA LEU A 284 -3.18 11.82 6.86
C LEU A 284 -2.64 12.19 8.25
N LEU A 285 -1.42 12.74 8.32
CA LEU A 285 -0.84 13.20 9.58
C LEU A 285 -1.56 14.44 10.14
N TYR A 286 -2.04 15.33 9.28
CA TYR A 286 -2.91 16.43 9.71
C TYR A 286 -4.18 15.90 10.40
N HIS A 287 -4.81 14.88 9.80
CA HIS A 287 -6.00 14.26 10.36
C HIS A 287 -5.72 13.56 11.69
N LEU A 288 -4.59 12.84 11.79
CA LEU A 288 -4.12 12.24 13.05
C LEU A 288 -3.87 13.29 14.15
N GLU A 289 -3.26 14.43 13.80
CA GLU A 289 -3.03 15.53 14.74
C GLU A 289 -4.35 16.09 15.28
N LEU A 290 -5.39 16.23 14.44
CA LEU A 290 -6.72 16.65 14.88
C LEU A 290 -7.34 15.63 15.84
N ALA A 291 -7.31 14.34 15.51
CA ALA A 291 -7.86 13.28 16.34
C ALA A 291 -7.19 13.19 17.73
N LEU A 292 -5.89 13.51 17.80
CA LEU A 292 -5.13 13.55 19.05
C LEU A 292 -5.32 14.85 19.86
N GLY A 293 -5.94 15.88 19.26
CA GLY A 293 -6.10 17.20 19.87
C GLY A 293 -4.85 18.10 19.78
N LYS A 294 -3.93 17.80 18.85
CA LYS A 294 -2.70 18.56 18.56
C LYS A 294 -2.99 19.73 17.62
N THR A 295 -3.89 20.62 18.05
CA THR A 295 -4.46 21.68 17.20
C THR A 295 -3.42 22.65 16.64
N MET A 296 -2.32 22.89 17.38
CA MET A 296 -1.26 23.80 16.93
C MET A 296 -0.39 23.17 15.85
N GLU A 297 -0.06 21.89 16.00
CA GLU A 297 0.65 21.06 15.04
C GLU A 297 -0.17 20.96 13.75
N ALA A 298 -1.45 20.60 13.86
CA ALA A 298 -2.38 20.54 12.73
C ALA A 298 -2.46 21.87 11.98
N LYS A 299 -2.56 23.00 12.70
CA LYS A 299 -2.58 24.33 12.08
C LYS A 299 -1.28 24.65 11.32
N ARG A 300 -0.12 24.31 11.88
CA ARG A 300 1.18 24.50 11.23
C ARG A 300 1.32 23.61 10.00
N ARG A 301 0.95 22.33 10.09
CA ARG A 301 0.99 21.38 8.99
C ARG A 301 0.09 21.80 7.83
N ARG A 302 -1.16 22.19 8.13
CA ARG A 302 -2.07 22.74 7.13
C ARG A 302 -1.46 23.94 6.42
N HIS A 303 -0.90 24.90 7.16
CA HIS A 303 -0.22 26.06 6.57
C HIS A 303 0.93 25.64 5.64
N ALA A 304 1.77 24.68 6.06
CA ALA A 304 2.86 24.16 5.24
C ALA A 304 2.35 23.45 3.98
N ILE A 305 1.28 22.64 4.06
CA ILE A 305 0.64 22.02 2.89
C ILE A 305 0.21 23.08 1.88
N HIS A 306 -0.52 24.12 2.31
CA HIS A 306 -0.93 25.20 1.40
C HIS A 306 0.26 25.94 0.78
N LYS A 307 1.36 26.12 1.52
CA LYS A 307 2.54 26.82 1.02
C LYS A 307 3.35 26.02 0.02
N TYR A 308 3.56 24.73 0.28
CA TYR A 308 4.53 23.91 -0.46
C TYR A 308 3.90 22.99 -1.48
N MET A 309 2.61 22.66 -1.35
CA MET A 309 1.97 21.62 -2.15
C MET A 309 0.79 22.11 -2.99
N TRP A 310 0.30 23.34 -2.79
CA TRP A 310 -0.70 23.93 -3.68
C TRP A 310 -0.06 24.60 -4.90
N SER A 311 -0.39 24.17 -6.11
CA SER A 311 0.09 24.80 -7.35
C SER A 311 -0.95 25.76 -7.90
N ASP A 312 -0.64 27.06 -7.88
CA ASP A 312 -1.48 28.09 -8.50
C ASP A 312 -1.50 28.03 -10.03
N GLU A 313 -0.51 27.39 -10.65
CA GLU A 313 -0.48 27.19 -12.10
C GLU A 313 -1.42 26.05 -12.51
N LEU A 314 -1.31 24.91 -11.83
CA LEU A 314 -2.11 23.72 -12.12
C LEU A 314 -3.52 23.80 -11.52
N LYS A 315 -3.75 24.71 -10.56
CA LYS A 315 -4.96 24.77 -9.73
C LYS A 315 -5.24 23.42 -9.07
N PHE A 316 -4.18 22.81 -8.56
CA PHE A 316 -4.19 21.44 -8.05
C PHE A 316 -3.13 21.27 -6.94
N PHE A 317 -3.32 20.28 -6.06
CA PHE A 317 -2.31 19.91 -5.07
C PHE A 317 -1.34 18.87 -5.64
N THR A 318 -0.05 19.09 -5.44
CA THR A 318 1.06 18.24 -5.90
C THR A 318 1.99 17.92 -4.74
N ASP A 319 2.88 16.95 -4.92
CA ASP A 319 3.94 16.72 -3.94
C ASP A 319 5.03 17.81 -4.03
N TYR A 320 5.89 17.87 -3.01
CA TYR A 320 7.03 18.81 -2.98
C TYR A 320 8.35 18.06 -2.87
N ASN A 321 9.26 18.27 -3.82
CA ASN A 321 10.62 17.74 -3.73
C ASN A 321 11.49 18.70 -2.93
N PHE A 322 11.85 18.32 -1.70
CA PHE A 322 12.56 19.20 -0.78
C PHE A 322 14.06 19.33 -1.07
N VAL A 323 14.64 18.35 -1.77
CA VAL A 323 16.04 18.41 -2.24
C VAL A 323 16.17 19.39 -3.40
N LYS A 324 15.26 19.33 -4.38
CA LYS A 324 15.19 20.26 -5.51
C LYS A 324 14.52 21.59 -5.18
N ARG A 325 13.93 21.71 -3.98
CA ARG A 325 13.23 22.91 -3.49
C ARG A 325 12.13 23.39 -4.43
N LYS A 326 11.35 22.45 -4.97
CA LYS A 326 10.28 22.75 -5.92
C LYS A 326 9.11 21.77 -5.80
N GLN A 327 7.94 22.26 -6.17
CA GLN A 327 6.79 21.40 -6.40
C GLN A 327 7.09 20.41 -7.53
N THR A 328 6.56 19.21 -7.38
CA THR A 328 6.47 18.26 -8.50
C THR A 328 5.46 18.81 -9.52
N ASN A 329 5.69 18.52 -10.80
CA ASN A 329 4.81 18.93 -11.90
C ASN A 329 3.80 17.85 -12.28
N GLN A 330 3.71 16.77 -11.50
CA GLN A 330 2.84 15.64 -11.75
C GLN A 330 1.52 15.82 -10.99
N MET A 331 0.40 15.81 -11.71
CA MET A 331 -0.93 15.70 -11.09
C MET A 331 -1.27 14.21 -10.94
N THR A 332 -1.57 13.81 -9.71
CA THR A 332 -1.98 12.44 -9.36
C THR A 332 -3.21 12.48 -8.47
N LEU A 333 -3.92 11.36 -8.31
CA LEU A 333 -5.09 11.31 -7.42
C LEU A 333 -4.74 11.56 -5.94
N ALA A 334 -3.47 11.56 -5.54
CA ALA A 334 -3.07 12.01 -4.21
C ALA A 334 -3.50 13.47 -3.93
N GLY A 335 -3.64 14.30 -4.97
CA GLY A 335 -4.15 15.68 -4.86
C GLY A 335 -5.60 15.80 -4.39
N LEU A 336 -6.33 14.68 -4.23
CA LEU A 336 -7.67 14.63 -3.63
C LEU A 336 -7.67 14.50 -2.10
N TYR A 337 -6.57 14.06 -1.48
CA TYR A 337 -6.46 13.95 -0.02
C TYR A 337 -6.71 15.27 0.71
N PRO A 338 -6.21 16.43 0.24
CA PRO A 338 -6.51 17.71 0.87
C PRO A 338 -7.99 18.05 0.87
N VAL A 339 -8.72 17.65 -0.17
CA VAL A 339 -10.16 17.83 -0.23
C VAL A 339 -10.80 16.87 0.75
N TRP A 340 -10.58 15.56 0.58
CA TRP A 340 -11.18 14.49 1.38
C TRP A 340 -11.03 14.70 2.90
N LEU A 341 -9.85 15.09 3.37
CA LEU A 341 -9.53 15.30 4.78
C LEU A 341 -9.70 16.76 5.25
N ASN A 342 -10.46 17.58 4.50
CA ASN A 342 -10.83 18.96 4.87
C ASN A 342 -9.63 19.90 5.12
N VAL A 343 -8.51 19.66 4.44
CA VAL A 343 -7.33 20.54 4.46
C VAL A 343 -7.55 21.74 3.53
N SER A 344 -8.11 21.50 2.34
CA SER A 344 -8.28 22.52 1.31
C SER A 344 -9.26 23.63 1.74
N THR A 345 -9.20 24.76 1.03
CA THR A 345 -10.32 25.72 1.03
C THR A 345 -11.42 25.24 0.10
N THR A 346 -12.62 25.84 0.19
CA THR A 346 -13.73 25.55 -0.73
C THR A 346 -13.36 25.85 -2.18
N ASP A 347 -12.70 26.99 -2.45
CA ASP A 347 -12.31 27.37 -3.81
C ASP A 347 -11.29 26.39 -4.40
N GLN A 348 -10.32 25.96 -3.59
CA GLN A 348 -9.35 24.93 -4.01
C GLN A 348 -10.03 23.58 -4.25
N ALA A 349 -11.00 23.18 -3.41
CA ALA A 349 -11.75 21.94 -3.63
C ALA A 349 -12.50 21.96 -4.97
N GLN A 350 -13.15 23.08 -5.31
CA GLN A 350 -13.82 23.24 -6.59
C GLN A 350 -12.83 23.20 -7.76
N GLN A 351 -11.66 23.82 -7.63
CA GLN A 351 -10.62 23.79 -8.66
C GLN A 351 -10.05 22.38 -8.87
N VAL A 352 -9.77 21.66 -7.77
CA VAL A 352 -9.36 20.25 -7.82
C VAL A 352 -10.43 19.40 -8.52
N ALA A 353 -11.71 19.59 -8.18
CA ALA A 353 -12.81 18.86 -8.81
C ALA A 353 -12.91 19.13 -10.32
N GLN A 354 -12.64 20.36 -10.79
CA GLN A 354 -12.57 20.69 -12.22
C GLN A 354 -11.44 19.97 -12.93
N GLN A 355 -10.25 19.90 -12.32
CA GLN A 355 -9.13 19.14 -12.88
C GLN A 355 -9.46 17.64 -12.92
N VAL A 356 -10.11 17.11 -11.88
CA VAL A 356 -10.54 15.70 -11.86
C VAL A 356 -11.53 15.39 -12.97
N GLU A 357 -12.56 16.23 -13.15
CA GLU A 357 -13.54 16.05 -14.23
C GLU A 357 -12.90 16.08 -15.62
N SER A 358 -11.99 17.03 -15.85
CA SER A 358 -11.42 17.29 -17.16
C SER A 358 -10.27 16.35 -17.52
N LEU A 359 -9.45 15.94 -16.55
CA LEU A 359 -8.20 15.23 -16.80
C LEU A 359 -8.21 13.79 -16.31
N PHE A 360 -8.88 13.48 -15.19
CA PHE A 360 -8.77 12.17 -14.54
C PHE A 360 -9.94 11.23 -14.80
N LEU A 361 -11.14 11.77 -14.99
CA LEU A 361 -12.33 10.97 -15.25
C LEU A 361 -12.22 10.24 -16.60
N ARG A 362 -12.45 8.93 -16.57
CA ARG A 362 -12.50 8.02 -17.71
C ARG A 362 -13.76 7.16 -17.63
N ASP A 363 -13.96 6.29 -18.61
CA ASP A 363 -15.19 5.51 -18.72
C ASP A 363 -15.35 4.49 -17.59
N GLY A 364 -14.24 4.02 -17.03
CA GLY A 364 -14.19 3.07 -15.93
C GLY A 364 -14.03 3.67 -14.53
N GLY A 365 -13.85 4.98 -14.38
CA GLY A 365 -13.51 5.60 -13.09
C GLY A 365 -12.49 6.73 -13.22
N LEU A 366 -11.67 6.91 -12.20
CA LEU A 366 -10.57 7.87 -12.14
C LEU A 366 -9.23 7.19 -12.40
N VAL A 367 -8.48 7.69 -13.39
CA VAL A 367 -7.12 7.21 -13.66
C VAL A 367 -6.15 7.68 -12.57
N THR A 368 -5.18 6.87 -12.19
CA THR A 368 -4.29 7.16 -11.04
C THR A 368 -3.38 8.37 -11.26
N THR A 369 -2.82 8.48 -12.45
CA THR A 369 -1.95 9.58 -12.90
C THR A 369 -2.29 9.96 -14.34
N LEU A 370 -1.71 11.06 -14.81
CA LEU A 370 -1.83 11.50 -16.21
C LEU A 370 -0.63 11.07 -17.08
N SER A 371 0.20 10.16 -16.57
CA SER A 371 1.35 9.62 -17.31
C SER A 371 0.89 8.98 -18.61
N LYS A 372 1.71 9.11 -19.66
CA LYS A 372 1.39 8.56 -20.99
C LYS A 372 2.28 7.38 -21.36
N GLU A 373 3.45 7.29 -20.75
CA GLU A 373 4.47 6.34 -21.15
C GLU A 373 4.83 5.35 -20.03
N SER A 374 4.51 5.67 -18.76
CA SER A 374 4.79 4.78 -17.63
C SER A 374 4.14 3.40 -17.79
N THR A 375 4.92 2.37 -17.51
CA THR A 375 4.46 0.98 -17.43
C THR A 375 4.25 0.52 -15.97
N GLN A 376 4.35 1.44 -15.01
CA GLN A 376 4.19 1.12 -13.60
C GLN A 376 2.71 0.98 -13.22
N GLN A 377 2.43 0.25 -12.14
CA GLN A 377 1.05 -0.12 -11.81
C GLN A 377 0.22 1.01 -11.19
N TRP A 378 0.85 1.94 -10.48
CA TRP A 378 0.19 3.12 -9.90
C TRP A 378 0.23 4.30 -10.86
N ASP A 379 -0.12 4.04 -12.13
CA ASP A 379 -0.20 5.02 -13.22
C ASP A 379 -1.37 4.71 -14.15
N SER A 380 -1.65 5.64 -15.08
CA SER A 380 -2.52 5.37 -16.22
C SER A 380 -2.07 4.10 -16.96
N PRO A 381 -3.01 3.22 -17.37
CA PRO A 381 -4.47 3.43 -17.39
C PRO A 381 -5.19 2.90 -16.14
N ASN A 382 -4.47 2.54 -15.07
CA ASN A 382 -5.06 1.85 -13.93
C ASN A 382 -5.83 2.82 -13.01
N GLY A 383 -6.97 2.34 -12.51
CA GLY A 383 -7.69 2.86 -11.35
C GLY A 383 -7.67 1.87 -10.20
N TRP A 384 -7.65 2.39 -8.97
CA TRP A 384 -7.50 1.62 -7.74
C TRP A 384 -8.60 1.95 -6.76
N ALA A 385 -9.22 0.92 -6.17
CA ALA A 385 -10.38 1.08 -5.29
C ALA A 385 -10.19 2.13 -4.17
N PRO A 386 -9.04 2.21 -3.47
CA PRO A 386 -8.77 3.28 -2.51
C PRO A 386 -8.93 4.69 -3.08
N LEU A 387 -8.37 4.94 -4.25
CA LEU A 387 -8.32 6.27 -4.86
C LEU A 387 -9.67 6.64 -5.49
N GLU A 388 -10.42 5.65 -5.96
CA GLU A 388 -11.81 5.81 -6.40
C GLU A 388 -12.71 6.19 -5.23
N TYR A 389 -12.54 5.53 -4.09
CA TYR A 389 -13.26 5.89 -2.86
C TYR A 389 -12.91 7.32 -2.40
N ILE A 390 -11.62 7.65 -2.31
CA ILE A 390 -11.17 8.98 -1.89
C ILE A 390 -11.68 10.05 -2.86
N GLY A 391 -11.57 9.81 -4.17
CA GLY A 391 -12.08 10.74 -5.19
C GLY A 391 -13.59 10.92 -5.10
N TYR A 392 -14.35 9.83 -4.99
CA TYR A 392 -15.78 9.89 -4.77
C TYR A 392 -16.15 10.71 -3.52
N ARG A 393 -15.52 10.46 -2.37
CA ARG A 393 -15.82 11.16 -1.11
C ARG A 393 -15.39 12.64 -1.16
N ALA A 394 -14.23 12.93 -1.72
CA ALA A 394 -13.75 14.30 -1.94
C ALA A 394 -14.71 15.10 -2.83
N LEU A 395 -15.18 14.52 -3.92
CA LEU A 395 -16.12 15.17 -4.84
C LEU A 395 -17.49 15.35 -4.20
N LEU A 396 -17.96 14.37 -3.43
CA LEU A 396 -19.28 14.42 -2.78
C LEU A 396 -19.37 15.57 -1.76
N GLN A 397 -18.28 15.89 -1.06
CA GLN A 397 -18.23 17.03 -0.14
C GLN A 397 -17.85 18.36 -0.80
N THR A 398 -17.57 18.37 -2.10
CA THR A 398 -17.24 19.59 -2.84
C THR A 398 -18.52 20.23 -3.38
N PRO A 399 -18.87 21.47 -2.96
CA PRO A 399 -20.12 22.11 -3.37
C PRO A 399 -20.26 22.22 -4.89
N GLY A 400 -21.35 21.65 -5.43
CA GLY A 400 -21.67 21.67 -6.86
C GLY A 400 -21.14 20.49 -7.67
N TYR A 401 -20.43 19.54 -7.05
CA TYR A 401 -19.82 18.38 -7.71
C TYR A 401 -20.44 17.04 -7.30
N GLU A 402 -21.60 17.04 -6.64
CA GLU A 402 -22.30 15.83 -6.21
C GLU A 402 -22.70 14.95 -7.41
N LYS A 403 -22.99 15.57 -8.56
CA LYS A 403 -23.26 14.84 -9.82
C LYS A 403 -21.99 14.15 -10.35
N LEU A 404 -20.85 14.82 -10.27
CA LEU A 404 -19.57 14.24 -10.69
C LEU A 404 -19.18 13.09 -9.76
N ALA A 405 -19.34 13.25 -8.45
CA ALA A 405 -19.14 12.18 -7.46
C ALA A 405 -19.98 10.93 -7.80
N ARG A 406 -21.28 11.12 -8.07
CA ARG A 406 -22.16 10.02 -8.52
C ARG A 406 -21.69 9.38 -9.83
N THR A 407 -21.16 10.17 -10.75
CA THR A 407 -20.64 9.66 -12.03
C THR A 407 -19.40 8.79 -11.81
N VAL A 408 -18.46 9.22 -10.97
CA VAL A 408 -17.27 8.42 -10.59
C VAL A 408 -17.70 7.09 -9.99
N ARG A 409 -18.56 7.13 -8.97
CA ARG A 409 -19.11 5.92 -8.33
C ARG A 409 -19.77 4.97 -9.35
N GLN A 410 -20.64 5.49 -10.21
CA GLN A 410 -21.37 4.69 -11.19
C GLN A 410 -20.43 4.01 -12.20
N ARG A 411 -19.43 4.75 -12.70
CA ARG A 411 -18.46 4.22 -13.69
C ARG A 411 -17.58 3.13 -13.08
N TRP A 412 -17.04 3.39 -11.90
CA TRP A 412 -16.23 2.41 -11.17
C TRP A 412 -17.00 1.13 -10.87
N MET A 413 -18.20 1.25 -10.30
CA MET A 413 -19.04 0.09 -9.98
C MET A 413 -19.45 -0.68 -11.24
N ALA A 414 -19.82 0.00 -12.32
CA ALA A 414 -20.17 -0.66 -13.59
C ALA A 414 -18.99 -1.44 -14.17
N LEU A 415 -17.76 -0.92 -14.06
CA LEU A 415 -16.56 -1.64 -14.46
C LEU A 415 -16.33 -2.89 -13.59
N ASN A 416 -16.44 -2.77 -12.25
CA ASN A 416 -16.33 -3.93 -11.36
C ASN A 416 -17.37 -5.00 -11.68
N GLU A 417 -18.64 -4.62 -11.86
CA GLU A 417 -19.74 -5.53 -12.20
C GLU A 417 -19.51 -6.25 -13.54
N ARG A 418 -19.01 -5.53 -14.56
CA ARG A 418 -18.70 -6.09 -15.88
C ARG A 418 -17.59 -7.13 -15.79
N VAL A 419 -16.46 -6.78 -15.18
CA VAL A 419 -15.33 -7.71 -14.99
C VAL A 419 -15.74 -8.91 -14.14
N PHE A 420 -16.50 -8.68 -13.07
CA PHE A 420 -17.00 -9.77 -12.22
C PHE A 420 -17.90 -10.72 -13.00
N LYS A 421 -18.79 -10.21 -13.88
CA LYS A 421 -19.63 -11.04 -14.74
C LYS A 421 -18.82 -11.90 -15.72
N GLU A 422 -17.69 -11.39 -16.21
CA GLU A 422 -16.82 -12.08 -17.17
C GLU A 422 -15.92 -13.12 -16.50
N THR A 423 -15.44 -12.83 -15.29
CA THR A 423 -14.34 -13.59 -14.65
C THR A 423 -14.77 -14.33 -13.39
N GLY A 424 -15.88 -13.93 -12.75
CA GLY A 424 -16.30 -14.39 -11.43
C GLY A 424 -15.48 -13.81 -10.28
N LYS A 425 -14.63 -12.81 -10.53
CA LYS A 425 -13.63 -12.32 -9.57
C LYS A 425 -13.63 -10.80 -9.45
N MET A 426 -13.24 -10.34 -8.25
CA MET A 426 -12.90 -8.94 -7.99
C MET A 426 -11.38 -8.80 -8.04
N MET A 427 -10.91 -7.83 -8.83
CA MET A 427 -9.49 -7.60 -9.08
C MET A 427 -8.89 -6.59 -8.11
N GLU A 428 -7.56 -6.65 -7.96
CA GLU A 428 -6.74 -5.65 -7.25
C GLU A 428 -6.90 -4.23 -7.83
N LYS A 429 -6.86 -4.11 -9.16
CA LYS A 429 -6.89 -2.86 -9.93
C LYS A 429 -7.55 -3.07 -11.29
N TYR A 430 -7.98 -1.99 -11.95
CA TYR A 430 -8.77 -2.05 -13.19
C TYR A 430 -8.26 -1.04 -14.22
N ASP A 431 -8.31 -1.39 -15.52
CA ASP A 431 -8.08 -0.41 -16.60
C ASP A 431 -9.33 0.47 -16.71
N VAL A 432 -9.22 1.73 -16.31
CA VAL A 432 -10.35 2.66 -16.30
C VAL A 432 -10.47 3.42 -17.62
N VAL A 433 -9.49 3.31 -18.52
CA VAL A 433 -9.45 3.98 -19.82
C VAL A 433 -10.08 3.10 -20.90
N ASP A 434 -9.56 1.89 -21.07
CA ASP A 434 -10.09 0.87 -21.97
C ASP A 434 -10.79 -0.19 -21.12
N THR A 435 -12.09 0.01 -20.93
CA THR A 435 -12.84 -0.82 -20.01
C THR A 435 -12.92 -2.27 -20.45
N ASP A 436 -12.56 -2.65 -21.69
CA ASP A 436 -12.61 -4.05 -22.15
C ASP A 436 -11.30 -4.81 -21.90
N LYS A 437 -10.27 -4.16 -21.34
CA LYS A 437 -8.96 -4.77 -21.08
C LYS A 437 -8.73 -5.14 -19.62
N PRO A 438 -7.96 -6.21 -19.34
CA PRO A 438 -7.43 -6.43 -18.01
C PRO A 438 -6.39 -5.36 -17.67
N ALA A 439 -6.37 -4.93 -16.42
CA ALA A 439 -5.32 -4.06 -15.89
C ALA A 439 -3.98 -4.81 -15.78
N GLY A 440 -2.87 -4.06 -15.83
CA GLY A 440 -1.52 -4.63 -15.75
C GLY A 440 -0.48 -3.64 -15.23
N GLY A 441 0.80 -3.91 -15.51
CA GLY A 441 1.95 -3.09 -15.08
C GLY A 441 2.49 -3.43 -13.70
N GLY A 442 3.68 -2.93 -13.39
CA GLY A 442 4.42 -3.20 -12.15
C GLY A 442 5.24 -4.50 -12.17
N GLU A 443 5.65 -4.94 -10.98
CA GLU A 443 6.62 -6.05 -10.81
C GLU A 443 5.97 -7.43 -10.71
N TYR A 444 4.64 -7.54 -10.64
CA TYR A 444 3.91 -8.80 -10.48
C TYR A 444 2.56 -8.82 -11.23
N GLU A 445 2.05 -10.02 -11.48
CA GLU A 445 0.74 -10.23 -12.13
C GLU A 445 -0.42 -9.73 -11.25
N THR A 446 -1.48 -9.20 -11.85
CA THR A 446 -2.68 -8.71 -11.15
C THR A 446 -3.26 -9.78 -10.22
N GLN A 447 -3.57 -9.40 -8.97
CA GLN A 447 -4.06 -10.33 -7.95
C GLN A 447 -5.59 -10.42 -7.89
N ASP A 448 -6.07 -11.60 -7.48
CA ASP A 448 -7.48 -11.93 -7.29
C ASP A 448 -7.89 -11.79 -5.82
N GLY A 449 -9.11 -11.28 -5.57
CA GLY A 449 -9.71 -11.25 -4.23
C GLY A 449 -10.78 -10.17 -4.12
N PHE A 450 -10.46 -8.88 -4.12
CA PHE A 450 -9.32 -8.30 -3.44
C PHE A 450 -9.89 -7.42 -2.31
N GLY A 451 -9.36 -7.53 -1.10
CA GLY A 451 -9.94 -6.99 0.14
C GLY A 451 -10.48 -5.56 0.01
N TRP A 452 -9.67 -4.62 -0.48
CA TRP A 452 -10.09 -3.22 -0.65
C TRP A 452 -11.18 -3.00 -1.71
N THR A 453 -11.26 -3.83 -2.75
CA THR A 453 -12.13 -3.64 -3.91
C THR A 453 -13.50 -4.10 -3.48
N ASN A 454 -13.55 -5.24 -2.78
CA ASN A 454 -14.74 -5.76 -2.15
C ASN A 454 -15.26 -4.78 -1.10
N GLY A 455 -14.34 -4.23 -0.30
CA GLY A 455 -14.62 -3.25 0.73
C GLY A 455 -15.27 -1.97 0.19
N VAL A 456 -14.61 -1.34 -0.78
CA VAL A 456 -15.07 -0.12 -1.45
C VAL A 456 -16.34 -0.36 -2.24
N TYR A 457 -16.46 -1.48 -2.96
CA TYR A 457 -17.67 -1.81 -3.71
C TYR A 457 -18.89 -1.91 -2.78
N LEU A 458 -18.79 -2.64 -1.66
CA LEU A 458 -19.88 -2.74 -0.70
C LEU A 458 -20.22 -1.39 -0.05
N GLU A 459 -19.21 -0.59 0.27
CA GLU A 459 -19.42 0.76 0.80
C GLU A 459 -20.17 1.64 -0.19
N MET A 460 -19.68 1.72 -1.43
CA MET A 460 -20.33 2.49 -2.48
C MET A 460 -21.71 1.93 -2.82
N LEU A 461 -21.95 0.62 -2.78
CA LEU A 461 -23.26 0.04 -3.06
C LEU A 461 -24.33 0.54 -2.10
N HIS A 462 -23.98 0.75 -0.83
CA HIS A 462 -24.89 1.16 0.24
C HIS A 462 -24.71 2.61 0.71
N ASP A 463 -23.99 3.43 -0.06
CA ASP A 463 -23.90 4.87 0.14
C ASP A 463 -25.00 5.53 -0.72
N GLU A 464 -26.07 5.99 -0.06
CA GLU A 464 -27.25 6.63 -0.67
C GLU A 464 -27.14 8.15 -0.72
#